data_AF-A0A970JUF8-F1
#
_entry.id   AF-A0A970JUF8-F1
#
_cell.length_a   1.000
_cell.length_b   1.000
_cell.length_c   1.000
_cell.angle_alpha   90.00
_cell.angle_beta   90.00
_cell.angle_gamma   90.00
#
_symmetry.space_group_name_H-M   'P 1'
#
loop_
_entity.id
_entity.type
_entity.pdbx_description
1 polymer ?
#
loop_
_entity_poly.entity_id
_entity_poly.type
_entity_poly.pdbx_seq_one_letter_code
_entity_poly.pdbx_strand_id
1 'polypeptide(L)' 'MHIVETAMEAMRQVGLEPKIIPVRGGTDGSQLSYRGLLTPNIFTGAHNAHGKHEFIPVQSMEKAVEVILKIVELYAKG' A
#
# COMPACT_ATOMS: atom_id res chain seq x y z
N MET A 1 -14.39 2.32 -6.88
CA MET A 1 -13.41 1.22 -6.97
C MET A 1 -13.02 0.85 -5.55
N HIS A 2 -13.84 0.01 -4.91
CA HIS A 2 -13.93 -0.03 -3.45
C HIS A 2 -12.59 -0.32 -2.73
N ILE A 3 -11.76 -1.23 -3.27
CA ILE A 3 -10.48 -1.61 -2.64
C ILE A 3 -9.47 -0.45 -2.53
N VAL A 4 -9.43 0.43 -3.54
CA VAL A 4 -8.49 1.57 -3.56
C VAL A 4 -9.02 2.68 -2.66
N GLU A 5 -10.32 2.91 -2.69
CA GLU A 5 -11.00 3.86 -1.79
C GLU A 5 -10.79 3.46 -0.32
N THR A 6 -10.93 2.18 0.03
CA THR A 6 -10.65 1.66 1.38
C THR A 6 -9.18 1.84 1.77
N ALA A 7 -8.23 1.55 0.87
CA ALA A 7 -6.81 1.75 1.16
C ALA A 7 -6.47 3.24 1.39
N MET A 8 -7.04 4.14 0.58
CA MET A 8 -6.88 5.59 0.75
C MET A 8 -7.48 6.07 2.07
N GLU A 9 -8.66 5.57 2.43
CA GLU A 9 -9.31 5.92 3.70
C GLU A 9 -8.49 5.42 4.90
N ALA A 10 -7.97 4.19 4.83
CA ALA A 10 -7.09 3.66 5.87
C ALA A 10 -5.85 4.53 6.07
N MET A 11 -5.22 4.97 4.97
CA MET A 11 -4.07 5.90 5.03
C MET A 11 -4.45 7.22 5.72
N ARG A 12 -5.60 7.82 5.39
CA ARG A 12 -6.06 9.07 6.04
C ARG A 12 -6.30 8.89 7.54
N GLN A 13 -6.93 7.78 7.94
CA GLN A 13 -7.24 7.53 9.35
C GLN A 13 -5.99 7.29 10.22
N VAL A 14 -4.85 6.94 9.62
CA VAL A 14 -3.56 6.82 10.32
C VAL A 14 -2.67 8.06 10.14
N GLY A 15 -3.23 9.16 9.62
CA GLY A 15 -2.56 10.45 9.49
C GLY A 15 -1.62 10.57 8.28
N LEU A 16 -1.82 9.78 7.23
CA LEU A 16 -1.07 9.86 5.98
C LEU A 16 -1.92 10.47 4.85
N GLU A 17 -1.29 11.29 4.02
CA GLU A 17 -1.88 11.76 2.77
C GLU A 17 -1.66 10.72 1.66
N PRO A 18 -2.72 10.12 1.07
CA PRO A 18 -2.57 9.13 0.01
C PRO A 18 -1.96 9.74 -1.25
N LYS A 19 -0.91 9.10 -1.79
CA LYS A 19 -0.29 9.50 -3.06
C LYS A 19 -0.50 8.43 -4.10
N ILE A 20 -1.32 8.74 -5.11
CA ILE A 20 -1.57 7.84 -6.23
C ILE A 20 -0.52 8.10 -7.30
N ILE A 21 0.37 7.14 -7.51
CA ILE A 21 1.43 7.22 -8.51
C ILE A 21 1.39 5.99 -9.43
N PRO A 22 1.62 6.15 -10.74
CA PRO A 22 1.69 5.01 -11.65
C PRO A 22 2.97 4.20 -11.41
N VAL A 23 2.84 2.88 -11.39
CA VAL A 23 3.99 1.97 -11.43
C VAL A 23 4.43 1.82 -12.88
N ARG A 24 5.68 2.17 -13.20
CA ARG A 24 6.24 2.11 -14.56
C ARG A 24 6.86 0.73 -14.86
N GLY A 25 6.10 -0.33 -14.60
CA GLY A 25 6.54 -1.71 -14.73
C GLY A 25 5.48 -2.71 -14.28
N GLY A 26 5.78 -4.00 -14.44
CA GLY A 26 4.92 -5.08 -13.97
C GLY A 26 5.04 -5.29 -12.46
N THR A 27 3.95 -5.78 -11.86
CA THR A 27 3.90 -6.24 -10.46
C THR A 27 3.10 -7.53 -10.39
N ASP A 28 3.27 -8.31 -9.32
CA ASP A 28 2.41 -9.48 -9.07
C ASP A 28 0.93 -9.05 -9.02
N GLY A 29 0.64 -7.90 -8.41
CA GLY A 29 -0.70 -7.31 -8.36
C GLY A 29 -1.29 -7.03 -9.75
N SER A 30 -0.48 -6.61 -10.72
CA SER A 30 -0.94 -6.42 -12.11
C SER A 30 -1.36 -7.73 -12.79
N GLN A 31 -0.62 -8.82 -12.54
CA GLN A 31 -0.94 -10.15 -13.05
C GLN A 31 -2.16 -10.76 -12.33
N LEU A 32 -2.25 -10.61 -11.01
CA LEU A 32 -3.41 -11.06 -10.22
C LEU A 32 -4.68 -10.32 -10.65
N SER A 33 -4.58 -9.00 -10.88
CA SER A 33 -5.71 -8.19 -11.35
C SER A 33 -6.18 -8.61 -12.74
N TYR A 34 -5.24 -8.93 -13.64
CA TYR A 34 -5.58 -9.50 -14.96
C TYR A 34 -6.32 -10.84 -14.84
N ARG A 35 -6.02 -11.64 -13.81
CA ARG A 35 -6.68 -12.92 -13.50
C ARG A 35 -7.97 -12.78 -12.70
N GLY A 36 -8.46 -11.56 -12.48
CA GLY A 36 -9.73 -11.28 -11.81
C GLY A 36 -9.62 -11.00 -10.30
N LEU A 37 -8.42 -10.99 -9.72
CA LEU A 37 -8.20 -10.60 -8.33
C LEU A 37 -7.58 -9.20 -8.27
N LEU A 38 -8.44 -8.18 -8.15
CA LEU A 38 -8.00 -6.79 -8.08
C LEU A 38 -7.05 -6.58 -6.88
N THR A 39 -5.80 -6.21 -7.16
CA THR A 39 -4.72 -6.19 -6.17
C THR A 39 -3.89 -4.91 -6.31
N PRO A 40 -4.25 -3.81 -5.63
CA PRO A 40 -3.45 -2.60 -5.62
C PRO A 40 -2.17 -2.78 -4.81
N ASN A 41 -1.13 -2.01 -5.13
CA ASN A 41 0.06 -1.90 -4.29
C ASN A 41 -0.12 -0.81 -3.23
N ILE A 42 0.38 -1.08 -2.03
CA ILE A 42 0.58 -0.09 -0.97
C ILE A 42 2.08 0.06 -0.70
N PHE A 43 2.47 1.18 -0.09
CA PHE A 43 3.88 1.47 0.19
C PHE A 43 4.44 0.50 1.26
N THR A 44 5.76 0.29 1.21
CA THR A 44 6.51 -0.35 2.28
C THR A 44 7.25 0.66 3.15
N GLY A 45 7.56 1.84 2.59
CA GLY A 45 8.45 2.84 3.20
C GLY A 45 9.90 2.74 2.73
N ALA A 46 10.21 1.77 1.86
CA ALA A 46 11.56 1.55 1.34
C ALA A 46 11.98 2.63 0.32
N HIS A 47 13.29 2.86 0.25
CA HIS A 47 13.93 3.78 -0.68
C HIS A 47 15.10 3.10 -1.41
N ASN A 48 15.38 3.55 -2.64
CA ASN A 48 16.53 3.13 -3.45
C ASN A 48 16.67 1.60 -3.64
N ALA A 49 15.54 0.89 -3.81
CA ALA A 49 15.50 -0.56 -3.97
C ALA A 49 16.48 -1.06 -5.04
N HIS A 50 17.08 -2.23 -4.81
CA HIS A 50 18.02 -2.91 -5.70
C HIS A 50 19.37 -2.20 -5.87
N GLY A 51 19.89 -1.61 -4.79
CA GLY A 51 21.20 -0.96 -4.81
C GLY A 51 21.87 -0.89 -3.45
N LYS A 52 23.16 -0.56 -3.44
CA LYS A 52 23.96 -0.43 -2.20
C LYS A 52 23.49 0.67 -1.23
N HIS A 53 22.57 1.53 -1.67
CA HIS A 53 21.98 2.60 -0.87
C HIS A 53 20.52 2.30 -0.51
N GLU A 54 20.08 1.06 -0.65
CA GLU A 54 18.75 0.61 -0.24
C GLU A 54 18.60 0.72 1.28
N PHE A 55 17.51 1.34 1.74
CA PHE A 55 17.20 1.46 3.15
C PHE A 55 15.70 1.63 3.39
N ILE A 56 15.28 1.42 4.64
CA ILE A 56 13.91 1.61 5.09
C ILE A 56 13.90 2.23 6.50
N PRO A 57 13.28 3.41 6.71
CA PRO A 57 13.11 3.97 8.05
C PRO A 57 12.14 3.12 8.87
N VAL A 58 12.46 2.90 10.16
CA VAL A 58 11.61 2.13 11.08
C VAL A 58 10.22 2.76 11.20
N GLN A 59 10.14 4.08 11.28
CA GLN A 59 8.88 4.82 11.38
C GLN A 59 7.99 4.61 10.14
N SER A 60 8.59 4.43 8.97
CA SER A 60 7.84 4.11 7.75
C SER A 60 7.29 2.68 7.78
N MET A 61 8.02 1.74 8.37
CA MET A 61 7.55 0.37 8.58
C MET A 61 6.39 0.32 9.57
N GLU A 62 6.50 1.04 10.69
CA GLU A 62 5.42 1.19 11.69
C GLU A 62 4.14 1.72 11.03
N LYS A 63 4.27 2.77 10.20
CA LYS A 63 3.15 3.31 9.44
C LYS A 63 2.56 2.32 8.43
N ALA A 64 3.38 1.52 7.76
CA ALA A 64 2.87 0.47 6.86
C ALA A 64 2.02 -0.57 7.64
N VAL A 65 2.48 -0.97 8.84
CA VAL A 65 1.71 -1.86 9.73
C VAL A 65 0.39 -1.23 10.15
N GLU A 66 0.41 0.04 10.59
CA GLU A 66 -0.81 0.77 10.96
C GLU A 66 -1.82 0.82 9.81
N VAL A 67 -1.37 1.10 8.58
CA VAL A 67 -2.24 1.10 7.39
C VAL A 67 -2.83 -0.29 7.14
N ILE A 68 -2.04 -1.35 7.19
CA ILE A 68 -2.52 -2.73 6.98
C ILE A 68 -3.59 -3.09 8.01
N LEU A 69 -3.32 -2.83 9.29
CA LEU A 69 -4.29 -3.10 10.37
C LEU A 69 -5.56 -2.27 10.21
N LYS A 70 -5.43 -1.01 9.78
CA LYS A 70 -6.58 -0.14 9.52
C LYS A 70 -7.42 -0.63 8.35
N ILE A 71 -6.81 -1.14 7.27
CA ILE A 71 -7.55 -1.77 6.16
C ILE A 71 -8.37 -2.96 6.67
N VAL A 72 -7.75 -3.85 7.45
CA VAL A 72 -8.44 -5.01 8.04
C VAL A 72 -9.61 -4.57 8.92
N GLU A 73 -9.40 -3.57 9.78
CA GLU A 73 -10.45 -3.00 10.64
C GLU A 73 -11.63 -2.44 9.83
N LEU A 74 -11.36 -1.69 8.75
CA LEU A 74 -12.41 -1.12 7.89
C LEU A 74 -13.24 -2.21 7.21
N TYR A 75 -12.61 -3.30 6.77
CA TYR A 75 -13.33 -4.43 6.19
C TYR A 75 -14.10 -5.25 7.24
N ALA A 76 -13.61 -5.35 8.47
CA ALA A 76 -14.28 -6.09 9.55
C ALA A 76 -15.51 -5.35 10.13
N LYS A 77 -15.60 -4.04 9.93
CA LYS A 77 -16.73 -3.21 10.36
C LYS A 77 -17.92 -3.23 9.39
N GLY A 78 -17.69 -3.67 8.15
CA GLY A 78 -18.74 -3.89 7.13
C GLY A 78 -19.33 -5.29 7.21
#